data_AF-A0AAF0HE34-F1
#
_entry.id   AF-A0AAF0HE34-F1
#
_cell.length_a   1.000
_cell.length_b   1.000
_cell.length_c   1.000
_cell.angle_alpha   90.00
_cell.angle_beta   90.00
_cell.angle_gamma   90.00
#
_symmetry.space_group_name_H-M   'P 1'
#
loop_
_entity.id
_entity.type
_entity.pdbx_description
1 polymer ?
#
loop_
_entity_poly.entity_id
_entity_poly.type
_entity_poly.pdbx_seq_one_letter_code
_entity_poly.pdbx_strand_id
1 'polypeptide(L)' 'MLFKNSRSIIIPVGVALAAGLVLSSCGRKGDLDAPSTPVEQRNLRSTDGTIEKTPERPFILDKLL' A
#
# COMPACT_ATOMS: atom_id res chain seq x y z
N MET A 1 16.07 42.21 -5.65
CA MET A 1 15.64 41.77 -4.31
C MET A 1 14.29 41.03 -4.30
N LEU A 2 13.31 41.43 -5.12
CA LEU A 2 11.99 40.77 -5.23
C LEU A 2 12.01 39.24 -5.45
N PHE A 3 12.95 38.74 -6.27
CA PHE A 3 13.13 37.30 -6.55
C PHE A 3 13.65 36.48 -5.35
N LYS A 4 14.39 37.11 -4.42
CA LYS A 4 14.94 36.43 -3.24
C LYS A 4 13.85 36.24 -2.17
N ASN A 5 12.99 37.24 -2.02
CA ASN A 5 11.84 37.21 -1.12
C ASN A 5 10.77 36.22 -1.58
N SER A 6 10.52 36.13 -2.90
CA SER A 6 9.57 35.16 -3.46
C SER A 6 10.05 33.72 -3.30
N ARG A 7 11.35 33.44 -3.51
CA ARG A 7 11.92 32.11 -3.20
C ARG A 7 11.80 31.74 -1.72
N SER A 8 11.94 32.71 -0.82
CA SER A 8 11.78 32.50 0.63
C SER A 8 10.35 32.10 1.04
N ILE A 9 9.34 32.38 0.21
CA ILE A 9 7.93 32.06 0.50
C ILE A 9 7.50 30.80 -0.27
N ILE A 10 7.91 30.66 -1.53
CA ILE A 10 7.50 29.55 -2.39
C ILE A 10 8.00 28.21 -1.85
N ILE A 11 9.24 28.15 -1.36
CA ILE A 11 9.84 26.91 -0.84
C ILE A 11 9.07 26.37 0.38
N PRO A 12 8.86 27.13 1.48
CA PRO A 12 8.13 26.60 2.63
C PRO A 12 6.67 26.27 2.31
N VAL A 13 6.01 27.06 1.46
CA VAL A 13 4.62 26.77 1.03
C VAL A 13 4.56 25.47 0.22
N GLY A 14 5.51 25.26 -0.69
CA GLY A 14 5.60 24.02 -1.46
C GLY A 14 5.85 22.78 -0.59
N VAL A 15 6.73 22.90 0.41
CA VAL A 15 7.01 21.83 1.38
C VAL A 15 5.76 21.51 2.21
N ALA A 16 5.05 22.53 2.69
CA ALA A 16 3.82 22.33 3.47
C ALA A 16 2.72 21.64 2.66
N LEU A 17 2.54 22.03 1.39
CA LEU A 17 1.58 21.37 0.48
C LEU A 17 1.95 19.92 0.19
N ALA A 18 3.23 19.65 -0.11
CA ALA A 18 3.70 18.29 -0.34
C ALA A 18 3.50 17.40 0.90
N ALA A 19 3.82 17.90 2.09
CA ALA A 19 3.58 17.19 3.34
C ALA A 19 2.09 16.94 3.59
N GLY A 20 1.23 17.92 3.33
CA GLY A 20 -0.22 17.79 3.45
C GLY A 20 -0.79 16.71 2.52
N LEU A 21 -0.33 16.66 1.27
CA LEU A 21 -0.72 15.63 0.31
C LEU A 21 -0.24 14.24 0.72
N VAL A 22 0.99 14.10 1.21
CA VAL A 22 1.52 12.79 1.67
C VAL A 22 0.76 12.30 2.91
N LEU A 23 0.49 13.18 3.87
CA LEU A 23 -0.22 12.82 5.11
C LEU A 23 -1.70 12.52 4.88
N SER A 24 -2.34 13.16 3.88
CA SER A 24 -3.71 12.85 3.48
C SER A 24 -3.82 11.63 2.56
N SER A 25 -2.78 11.32 1.78
CA SER A 25 -2.72 10.15 0.88
C SER A 25 -2.18 8.88 1.53
N CYS A 26 -1.61 8.95 2.74
CA CYS A 26 -1.34 7.79 3.60
C CYS A 26 -2.63 7.30 4.29
N GLY A 27 -3.64 7.04 3.46
CA GLY A 27 -4.73 6.07 3.58
C GLY A 27 -5.40 5.89 4.93
N ARG A 28 -6.50 6.62 5.16
CA ARG A 28 -7.67 6.01 5.83
C ARG A 28 -8.08 4.84 4.92
N LYS A 29 -7.85 3.61 5.39
CA LYS A 29 -8.39 2.40 4.75
C LYS A 29 -9.89 2.64 4.58
N GLY A 30 -10.34 2.86 3.36
CA GLY A 30 -11.76 2.94 3.04
C GLY A 30 -12.44 1.67 3.56
N ASP A 31 -13.71 1.78 3.92
CA ASP A 31 -14.46 0.57 4.28
C ASP A 31 -14.37 -0.36 3.08
N LEU A 32 -13.68 -1.48 3.27
CA LEU A 32 -13.49 -2.43 2.19
C LEU A 32 -14.78 -3.22 2.12
N ASP A 33 -15.45 -3.17 0.98
CA ASP A 33 -16.57 -4.05 0.72
C ASP A 33 -16.17 -5.49 1.06
N ALA A 34 -17.09 -6.20 1.71
CA ALA A 34 -16.87 -7.59 2.02
C ALA A 34 -16.54 -8.35 0.73
N PRO A 35 -15.57 -9.28 0.76
CA PRO A 35 -15.24 -10.05 -0.43
C PRO A 35 -16.47 -10.83 -0.90
N SER A 36 -16.75 -10.77 -2.19
CA SER A 36 -17.87 -11.51 -2.82
C SER A 36 -17.68 -13.03 -2.79
N THR A 37 -16.48 -13.49 -2.42
CA THR A 37 -16.16 -14.92 -2.30
C THR A 37 -16.88 -15.52 -1.08
N PRO A 38 -17.67 -16.59 -1.26
CA PRO A 38 -18.23 -17.36 -0.16
C PRO A 38 -17.14 -17.83 0.81
N VAL A 39 -17.48 -17.97 2.09
CA VAL A 39 -16.51 -18.28 3.16
C VAL A 39 -15.84 -19.63 2.92
N GLU A 40 -16.57 -20.57 2.34
CA GLU A 40 -16.16 -21.94 2.02
C GLU A 40 -15.08 -21.99 0.93
N GLN A 41 -15.02 -20.97 0.08
CA GLN A 41 -14.07 -20.87 -1.04
C GLN A 41 -12.92 -19.91 -0.74
N ARG A 42 -12.89 -19.32 0.46
CA ARG A 42 -11.80 -18.44 0.86
C ARG A 42 -10.56 -19.29 1.10
N ASN A 43 -9.40 -18.80 0.67
CA ASN A 43 -8.10 -19.33 1.09
C ASN A 43 -7.92 -19.07 2.59
N LEU A 44 -8.50 -19.94 3.42
CA LEU A 44 -8.31 -19.95 4.86
C LEU A 44 -6.98 -20.66 5.13
N ARG A 45 -6.05 -19.96 5.81
CA ARG A 45 -4.91 -20.66 6.40
C ARG A 45 -5.49 -21.54 7.51
N SER A 46 -5.32 -22.87 7.41
CA SER A 46 -5.72 -23.81 8.46
C SER A 46 -5.20 -23.33 9.81
N THR A 47 -6.09 -22.95 10.72
CA THR A 47 -5.76 -22.62 12.12
C THR A 47 -5.60 -23.87 12.98
N ASP A 48 -6.09 -25.03 12.49
CA ASP A 48 -6.20 -26.28 13.24
C ASP A 48 -4.99 -27.22 13.02
N GLY A 49 -3.82 -26.65 12.73
CA GLY A 49 -2.54 -27.37 12.70
C GLY A 49 -2.31 -28.33 11.54
N THR A 50 -3.33 -28.66 10.74
CA THR A 50 -3.17 -29.46 9.52
C THR A 50 -2.80 -28.54 8.36
N ILE A 51 -1.50 -28.26 8.24
CA ILE A 51 -0.92 -27.57 7.08
C ILE A 51 -0.71 -28.64 6.01
N GLU A 52 -1.43 -28.54 4.88
CA GLU A 52 -1.08 -29.34 3.72
C GLU A 52 0.34 -28.98 3.27
N LYS A 53 1.20 -30.01 3.16
CA LYS A 53 2.56 -29.82 2.67
C LYS A 53 2.48 -29.34 1.23
N THR A 54 2.93 -28.12 0.99
CA THR A 54 3.11 -27.60 -0.36
C THR A 54 4.13 -28.50 -1.08
N PRO A 55 3.81 -29.01 -2.28
CA PRO A 55 4.75 -29.82 -3.03
C PRO A 55 6.00 -29.00 -3.36
N GLU A 56 7.17 -29.60 -3.12
CA GLU A 56 8.45 -29.00 -3.50
C GLU A 56 8.50 -28.85 -5.03
N ARG A 57 8.49 -27.59 -5.48
CA ARG A 57 8.65 -27.23 -6.89
C ARG A 57 9.68 -26.10 -6.99
N PRO A 58 10.55 -26.11 -8.00
CA PRO A 58 11.51 -25.03 -8.17
C PRO A 58 10.78 -23.71 -8.30
N PHE A 59 11.08 -22.75 -7.42
CA PHE A 59 10.61 -21.39 -7.56
C PHE A 59 11.37 -20.75 -8.72
N ILE A 60 10.70 -20.69 -9.87
CA ILE A 60 11.19 -19.93 -11.01
C ILE A 60 10.61 -18.54 -10.84
N LEU A 61 11.45 -17.60 -10.40
CA LEU A 61 11.10 -16.19 -10.47
C LEU A 61 10.94 -15.86 -11.95
N ASP A 62 9.71 -15.60 -12.36
CA ASP A 62 9.45 -15.09 -13.70
C ASP A 62 10.28 -13.81 -13.88
N LYS A 63 11.04 -13.70 -14.96
CA LYS A 63 11.95 -12.57 -15.18
C LYS A 63 11.20 -11.24 -15.35
N LEU A 64 9.88 -11.29 -15.42
CA LEU A 64 8.96 -10.15 -15.58
C LEU A 64 8.09 -9.89 -14.34
N LEU A 65 8.28 -10.62 -13.24
CA LEU A 65 7.67 -10.34 -11.93
C LEU A 65 8.63 -9.57 -11.02
#